data_AF-A0A183DK37-F1
#
_entry.id   AF-A0A183DK37-F1
#
_cell.length_a   1.000
_cell.length_b   1.000
_cell.length_c   1.000
_cell.angle_alpha   90.00
_cell.angle_beta   90.00
_cell.angle_gamma   90.00
#
_symmetry.space_group_name_H-M   'P 1'
#
loop_
_entity.id
_entity.type
_entity.pdbx_description
1 polymer ?
#
loop_
_entity_poly.entity_id
_entity_poly.type
_entity_poly.pdbx_seq_one_letter_code
_entity_poly.pdbx_strand_id
1 'polypeptide(L)' 'LRKLRVLAANFNEFTDIAALAACKSLVELYLTNNKIEKLPHTIGMLKNLEMLSVDENELTELPPEVNPSTLRIH' A
#
# COMPACT_ATOMS: atom_id res chain seq x y z
N LEU A 1 6.03 14.15 -8.02
CA LEU A 1 5.41 12.87 -7.61
C LEU A 1 5.31 11.82 -8.74
N ARG A 2 5.19 12.17 -10.04
CA ARG A 2 5.08 11.20 -11.18
C ARG A 2 6.27 10.24 -11.42
N LYS A 3 7.32 10.32 -10.60
CA LYS A 3 8.51 9.45 -10.67
C LYS A 3 8.81 8.74 -9.36
N LEU A 4 7.95 8.89 -8.35
CA LEU A 4 8.16 8.23 -7.08
C LEU A 4 8.02 6.73 -7.30
N ARG A 5 9.10 5.99 -7.07
CA ARG A 5 9.17 4.53 -7.25
C ARG A 5 9.08 3.79 -5.93
N VAL A 6 9.65 4.36 -4.88
CA VAL A 6 9.68 3.78 -3.54
C VAL A 6 9.09 4.81 -2.59
N LEU A 7 8.14 4.38 -1.77
CA LEU A 7 7.62 5.15 -0.65
C LEU A 7 7.74 4.32 0.61
N ALA A 8 8.59 4.77 1.54
CA ALA A 8 8.69 4.21 2.88
C ALA A 8 7.99 5.15 3.87
N ALA A 9 6.93 4.64 4.49
CA ALA A 9 6.04 5.36 5.38
C ALA A 9 5.71 4.52 6.63
N ASN A 10 6.65 3.65 7.01
CA ASN A 10 6.55 2.82 8.20
C ASN A 10 6.48 3.65 9.48
N PHE A 11 5.85 3.12 10.53
CA PHE A 11 5.77 3.74 11.85
C PHE A 11 5.14 5.14 11.83
N ASN A 12 3.99 5.25 11.15
CA ASN A 12 3.18 6.46 11.13
C ASN A 12 1.77 6.13 11.64
N GLU A 13 0.86 7.09 11.50
CA GLU A 13 -0.55 6.94 11.89
C GLU A 13 -1.48 6.99 10.68
N PHE A 14 -1.03 6.49 9.52
CA PHE A 14 -1.88 6.48 8.33
C PHE A 14 -3.09 5.56 8.54
N THR A 15 -4.28 6.09 8.27
CA THR A 15 -5.55 5.35 8.27
C THR A 15 -6.10 5.16 6.85
N ASP A 16 -5.73 6.05 5.92
CA ASP A 16 -6.11 5.99 4.51
C ASP A 16 -4.90 6.27 3.60
N ILE A 17 -4.86 5.54 2.48
CA ILE A 17 -3.82 5.62 1.45
C ILE A 17 -4.39 5.86 0.05
N ALA A 18 -5.68 6.21 -0.08
CA ALA A 18 -6.34 6.43 -1.37
C ALA A 18 -5.60 7.45 -2.25
N ALA A 19 -5.02 8.49 -1.63
CA ALA A 19 -4.23 9.51 -2.33
C ALA A 19 -2.99 8.93 -3.05
N LEU A 20 -2.45 7.80 -2.59
CA LEU A 20 -1.29 7.16 -3.21
C LEU A 20 -1.61 6.57 -4.59
N ALA A 21 -2.88 6.30 -4.92
CA ALA A 21 -3.29 5.79 -6.22
C ALA A 21 -2.92 6.69 -7.41
N ALA A 22 -2.68 7.99 -7.16
CA ALA A 22 -2.17 8.91 -8.17
C ALA A 22 -0.70 8.64 -8.55
N CYS A 23 0.06 7.94 -7.69
CA CYS A 23 1.48 7.64 -7.89
C CYS A 23 1.68 6.35 -8.70
N LYS A 24 1.23 6.36 -9.96
CA LYS A 24 1.26 5.20 -10.87
C LYS A 24 2.66 4.63 -11.14
N SER A 25 3.73 5.35 -10.79
CA SER A 25 5.12 4.91 -10.92
C SER A 25 5.65 4.14 -9.70
N LEU A 26 4.85 3.99 -8.64
CA LEU A 26 5.26 3.26 -7.44
C LEU A 26 5.47 1.78 -7.76
N VAL A 27 6.58 1.27 -7.25
CA VAL A 27 7.05 -0.12 -7.33
C VAL A 27 7.09 -0.73 -5.94
N GLU A 28 7.50 0.05 -4.93
CA GLU A 28 7.60 -0.39 -3.55
C GLU A 28 6.86 0.57 -2.62
N LEU A 29 5.99 0.02 -1.78
CA LEU A 29 5.20 0.75 -0.78
C LEU A 29 5.31 0.05 0.57
N TYR A 30 5.95 0.72 1.53
CA TYR A 30 6.11 0.23 2.89
C TYR A 30 5.26 1.05 3.85
N LEU A 31 4.30 0.39 4.49
CA LEU A 31 3.32 0.96 5.41
C LEU A 31 3.25 0.15 6.71
N THR A 32 4.32 -0.57 7.06
CA THR A 32 4.41 -1.34 8.29
C THR A 32 4.16 -0.45 9.51
N ASN A 33 3.41 -0.95 10.50
CA ASN A 33 3.14 -0.26 11.75
C ASN A 33 2.45 1.11 11.50
N ASN A 34 1.22 1.01 11.00
CA ASN A 34 0.30 2.13 10.78
C ASN A 34 -1.08 1.74 11.32
N LYS A 35 -2.12 2.56 11.08
CA LYS A 35 -3.49 2.34 11.57
C LYS A 35 -4.46 2.10 10.41
N ILE A 36 -4.00 1.43 9.35
CA ILE A 36 -4.81 1.21 8.15
C ILE A 36 -5.81 0.08 8.42
N GLU A 37 -7.09 0.42 8.51
CA GLU A 37 -8.17 -0.56 8.73
C GLU A 37 -8.57 -1.30 7.45
N LYS A 38 -8.42 -0.64 6.29
CA LYS A 38 -8.75 -1.19 4.97
C LYS A 38 -7.89 -0.60 3.88
N LEU A 39 -7.55 -1.40 2.87
CA LEU A 39 -6.95 -0.89 1.66
C LEU A 39 -8.06 -0.40 0.71
N PRO A 40 -7.92 0.79 0.10
CA PRO A 40 -8.91 1.27 -0.86
C PRO A 40 -8.81 0.47 -2.16
N HIS A 41 -9.94 0.26 -2.86
CA HIS A 41 -9.97 -0.40 -4.18
C HIS A 41 -9.03 0.27 -5.22
N THR A 42 -8.74 1.56 -5.02
CA THR A 42 -7.79 2.32 -5.85
C THR A 42 -6.35 1.81 -5.74
N ILE A 43 -6.02 0.94 -4.79
CA ILE A 43 -4.73 0.24 -4.74
C ILE A 43 -4.45 -0.53 -6.04
N GLY A 44 -5.51 -1.05 -6.70
CA GLY A 44 -5.43 -1.71 -8.00
C GLY A 44 -4.97 -0.81 -9.15
N MET A 45 -4.90 0.52 -8.95
CA MET A 45 -4.36 1.47 -9.93
C MET A 45 -2.83 1.51 -9.93
N LEU A 46 -2.17 1.00 -8.89
CA LEU A 46 -0.72 0.90 -8.79
C LEU A 46 -0.20 -0.29 -9.61
N LYS A 47 -0.33 -0.22 -10.93
CA LYS A 47 -0.02 -1.34 -11.86
C LYS A 47 1.45 -1.77 -11.87
N ASN A 48 2.36 -0.92 -11.39
CA ASN A 48 3.78 -1.21 -11.31
C ASN A 48 4.22 -1.65 -9.90
N LEU A 49 3.29 -1.77 -8.95
CA LEU A 49 3.61 -2.16 -7.58
C LEU A 49 4.04 -3.62 -7.57
N GLU A 50 5.25 -3.87 -7.09
CA GLU A 50 5.86 -5.19 -6.94
C GLU A 50 5.97 -5.58 -5.46
N MET A 51 6.02 -4.59 -4.56
CA MET A 51 6.10 -4.80 -3.12
C MET A 51 5.14 -3.89 -2.35
N LEU A 52 4.29 -4.51 -1.54
CA LEU A 52 3.42 -3.87 -0.57
C LEU A 52 3.62 -4.53 0.80
N SER A 53 4.14 -3.79 1.78
CA SER A 53 4.11 -4.22 3.18
C SER A 53 3.11 -3.37 3.96
N VAL A 54 2.19 -4.06 4.61
CA VAL A 54 1.11 -3.49 5.44
C VAL A 54 1.02 -4.23 6.77
N ASP A 55 2.14 -4.80 7.19
CA ASP A 55 2.32 -5.46 8.48
C ASP A 55 1.98 -4.54 9.64
N GLU A 56 1.56 -5.10 10.77
CA GLU A 56 1.25 -4.34 11.99
C GLU A 56 0.26 -3.17 11.73
N ASN A 57 -0.74 -3.41 10.87
CA ASN A 57 -1.89 -2.53 10.67
C ASN A 57 -3.17 -3.18 11.23
N GLU A 58 -4.30 -2.50 11.11
CA GLU A 58 -5.62 -2.94 11.58
C GLU A 58 -6.45 -3.59 10.45
N LEU A 59 -5.77 -4.09 9.40
CA LEU A 59 -6.41 -4.71 8.24
C LEU A 59 -7.15 -5.98 8.63
N THR A 60 -8.47 -5.99 8.44
CA THR A 60 -9.30 -7.18 8.65
C THR A 60 -9.53 -7.98 7.37
N GLU A 61 -9.44 -7.31 6.22
CA GLU A 61 -9.61 -7.89 4.89
C GLU A 61 -8.71 -7.21 3.86
N LEU A 62 -8.48 -7.93 2.75
CA LEU A 62 -7.78 -7.40 1.60
C LEU A 62 -8.77 -7.28 0.44
N PRO A 63 -8.85 -6.13 -0.24
CA PRO A 63 -9.75 -5.98 -1.37
C PRO A 63 -9.24 -6.81 -2.56
N PRO A 64 -10.13 -7.31 -3.44
CA PRO A 64 -9.78 -8.21 -4.54
C PRO A 64 -8.80 -7.60 -5.55
N GLU A 65 -8.64 -6.27 -5.55
CA GLU A 65 -7.69 -5.56 -6.39
C GLU A 65 -6.23 -5.69 -5.94
N VAL A 66 -5.97 -6.10 -4.69
CA VAL A 66 -4.60 -6.37 -4.22
C VAL A 66 -4.09 -7.62 -4.90
N ASN A 67 -2.97 -7.48 -5.62
CA ASN A 67 -2.28 -8.62 -6.19
C ASN A 67 -1.58 -9.41 -5.06
N PRO A 68 -1.97 -10.67 -4.78
CA PRO A 68 -1.38 -11.44 -3.68
C PRO A 68 0.13 -11.66 -3.83
N SER A 69 0.67 -11.66 -5.05
CA SER A 69 2.12 -11.84 -5.26
C SER A 69 2.95 -10.62 -4.85
N THR A 70 2.33 -9.44 -4.76
CA THR A 70 2.99 -8.17 -4.36
C THR A 70 2.96 -7.96 -2.86
N LEU A 71 2.04 -8.63 -2.16
CA LEU A 71 1.83 -8.49 -0.74
C LEU A 71 2.93 -9.23 0.04
N ARG A 72 3.48 -8.56 1.05
CA ARG A 72 4.36 -9.17 2.05
C ARG A 72 3.73 -8.92 3.40
N ILE A 73 3.44 -10.03 4.08
CA ILE A 73 3.03 -10.05 5.48
C ILE A 73 4.03 -10.96 6.20
N HIS A 74 4.60 -10.53 7.32
CA HIS A 74 5.42 -11.35 8.22
C HIS A 74 4.60 -11.92 9.37
#